data_AF-A0AA35AE59-F1
#
_entry.id   AF-A0AA35AE59-F1
#
_cell.length_a   1.000
_cell.length_b   1.000
_cell.length_c   1.000
_cell.angle_alpha   90.00
_cell.angle_beta   90.00
_cell.angle_gamma   90.00
#
_symmetry.space_group_name_H-M   'P 1'
#
loop_
_entity.id
_entity.type
_entity.pdbx_description
1 polymer ?
#
loop_
_entity_poly.entity_id
_entity_poly.type
_entity_poly.pdbx_seq_one_letter_code
_entity_poly.pdbx_strand_id
1 'polypeptide(L)' 'MVHQHYGTQTVNRGAVMPGMLVKRKDGTWTASANLRGRLYLHRGIERTYTRDLLVEVFLDGRGNALNH' A
#
# COMPACT_ATOMS: atom_id res chain seq x y z
N MET A 1 -5.00 13.21 7.61
CA MET A 1 -3.58 13.53 7.44
C MET A 1 -3.20 13.27 5.99
N VAL A 2 -3.02 14.33 5.19
CA VAL A 2 -2.31 14.21 3.91
C VAL A 2 -0.84 14.09 4.29
N HIS A 3 -0.36 12.86 4.43
CA HIS A 3 1.08 12.61 4.47
C HIS A 3 1.65 13.09 3.14
N GLN A 4 2.67 13.95 3.19
CA GLN A 4 3.40 14.35 1.99
C GLN A 4 3.95 13.09 1.32
N HIS A 5 3.44 12.78 0.14
CA HIS A 5 3.91 11.69 -0.70
C HIS A 5 4.42 12.26 -2.02
N TYR A 6 5.48 11.69 -2.57
CA TYR A 6 6.19 12.22 -3.73
C TYR A 6 5.79 11.52 -5.04
N GLY A 7 4.57 10.98 -5.04
CA GLY A 7 3.96 10.28 -6.16
C GLY A 7 3.59 8.85 -5.78
N THR A 8 3.37 8.05 -6.82
CA THR A 8 3.02 6.65 -6.69
C THR A 8 3.79 5.80 -7.69
N GLN A 9 3.95 4.52 -7.37
CA GLN A 9 4.56 3.54 -8.26
C GLN A 9 3.75 2.26 -8.29
N THR A 10 3.56 1.69 -9.48
CA THR A 10 3.00 0.34 -9.63
C THR A 10 4.09 -0.70 -9.38
N VAL A 11 3.86 -1.56 -8.40
CA VAL A 11 4.78 -2.64 -8.01
C VAL A 11 4.06 -3.98 -7.98
N ASN A 12 4.83 -5.06 -8.07
CA ASN A 12 4.29 -6.39 -7.79
C ASN A 12 3.88 -6.47 -6.32
N ARG A 13 2.67 -6.95 -6.05
CA ARG A 13 2.15 -7.15 -4.70
C ARG A 13 3.13 -7.92 -3.81
N GLY A 14 3.87 -8.88 -4.36
CA GLY A 14 4.90 -9.65 -3.64
C GLY A 14 6.00 -8.80 -3.01
N ALA A 15 6.27 -7.61 -3.54
CA ALA A 15 7.26 -6.68 -3.01
C ALA A 15 6.71 -5.76 -1.89
N VAL A 16 5.39 -5.76 -1.67
CA VAL A 16 4.77 -4.91 -0.65
C VAL A 16 4.95 -5.54 0.73
N MET A 17 5.58 -4.79 1.62
CA MET A 17 5.80 -5.14 3.01
C MET A 17 4.73 -4.50 3.92
N PRO A 18 4.47 -5.08 5.11
CA PRO A 18 3.66 -4.43 6.13
C PRO A 18 4.14 -2.99 6.44
N GLY A 19 3.19 -2.10 6.68
CA GLY A 19 3.41 -0.67 6.93
C GLY A 19 3.40 0.20 5.67
N MET A 20 3.69 -0.36 4.49
CA MET A 20 3.67 0.41 3.24
C MET A 20 2.27 0.94 2.92
N LEU A 21 2.20 2.18 2.43
CA LEU A 21 0.97 2.82 1.99
C LEU A 21 0.66 2.46 0.53
N VAL A 22 -0.55 1.96 0.32
CA VAL A 22 -1.08 1.48 -0.95
C VAL A 22 -2.25 2.36 -1.36
N LYS A 23 -2.27 2.80 -2.62
CA LYS A 23 -3.40 3.48 -3.23
C LYS A 23 -4.35 2.44 -3.79
N ARG A 24 -5.62 2.48 -3.34
CA ARG A 24 -6.66 1.57 -3.81
C ARG A 24 -7.99 2.29 -3.89
N LYS A 25 -8.60 2.28 -5.08
CA LYS A 25 -9.82 3.05 -5.40
C LYS A 25 -9.63 4.52 -4.96
N ASP A 26 -10.50 5.00 -4.09
CA ASP A 26 -10.56 6.40 -3.63
C ASP A 26 -9.84 6.63 -2.31
N GLY A 27 -8.91 5.75 -1.92
CA GLY A 27 -8.29 5.81 -0.60
C GLY A 27 -6.86 5.32 -0.51
N THR A 28 -6.20 5.83 0.54
CA THR A 28 -4.92 5.34 1.04
C THR A 28 -5.19 4.25 2.08
N TRP A 29 -4.49 3.14 1.92
CA TRP A 29 -4.58 1.97 2.80
C TRP A 29 -3.19 1.58 3.29
N THR A 30 -3.08 1.14 4.53
CA THR A 30 -1.83 0.60 5.07
C THR A 30 -1.81 -0.91 4.87
N ALA A 31 -0.75 -1.42 4.24
CA ALA A 31 -0.49 -2.84 4.14
C ALA A 31 -0.27 -3.42 5.54
N SER A 32 -1.01 -4.46 5.91
CA SER A 32 -0.85 -5.14 7.19
C SER A 32 -0.13 -6.48 7.04
N ALA A 33 -0.31 -7.16 5.92
CA ALA A 33 0.20 -8.51 5.71
C ALA A 33 0.17 -8.90 4.23
N ASN A 34 1.21 -9.60 3.75
CA ASN A 34 1.24 -10.22 2.43
C ASN A 34 1.42 -11.73 2.56
N LEU A 35 0.33 -12.47 2.53
CA LEU A 35 0.32 -13.90 2.82
C LEU A 35 -0.61 -14.64 1.87
N ARG A 36 -0.25 -15.86 1.50
CA ARG A 36 -1.12 -16.79 0.75
C ARG A 36 -1.72 -16.17 -0.51
N GLY A 37 -0.93 -15.36 -1.21
CA GLY A 37 -1.37 -14.67 -2.43
C GLY A 37 -2.39 -13.56 -2.20
N ARG A 38 -2.43 -12.96 -1.00
CA ARG A 38 -3.32 -11.85 -0.65
C ARG A 38 -2.52 -10.76 0.06
N LEU A 39 -2.75 -9.51 -0.33
CA LEU A 39 -2.27 -8.34 0.40
C LEU A 39 -3.42 -7.79 1.23
N TYR A 40 -3.29 -7.93 2.54
CA TYR A 40 -4.21 -7.41 3.53
C TYR A 40 -3.94 -5.94 3.79
N LEU A 41 -5.01 -5.17 3.85
CA LEU A 41 -5.02 -3.73 3.91
C LEU A 41 -5.95 -3.27 5.02
N HIS A 42 -5.63 -2.16 5.66
CA HIS A 42 -6.52 -1.52 6.61
C HIS A 42 -6.48 0.01 6.50
N ARG A 43 -7.59 0.64 6.90
CA ARG A 43 -7.75 2.09 6.99
C ARG A 43 -8.66 2.38 8.18
N GLY A 44 -8.10 2.87 9.28
CA GLY A 44 -8.85 3.01 10.53
C GLY A 44 -9.44 1.66 10.98
N ILE A 45 -10.76 1.60 11.13
CA ILE A 45 -11.48 0.37 11.48
C ILE A 45 -11.73 -0.55 10.28
N GLU A 46 -11.59 -0.05 9.05
CA GLU A 46 -11.86 -0.81 7.83
C GLU A 46 -10.73 -1.78 7.53
N ARG A 47 -11.09 -3.00 7.12
CA ARG A 47 -10.15 -4.05 6.72
C ARG A 47 -10.59 -4.66 5.41
N THR A 48 -9.63 -4.90 4.53
CA THR A 48 -9.88 -5.54 3.24
C THR A 48 -8.63 -6.28 2.76
N TYR A 49 -8.72 -6.91 1.59
CA TYR A 49 -7.56 -7.49 0.92
C TYR A 49 -7.67 -7.29 -0.59
N THR A 50 -6.54 -7.35 -1.28
CA THR A 50 -6.50 -7.50 -2.74
C THR A 50 -5.77 -8.77 -3.16
N ARG A 51 -6.19 -9.31 -4.30
CA ARG A 51 -5.54 -10.42 -5.01
C ARG A 51 -4.88 -9.97 -6.31
N ASP A 52 -4.92 -8.68 -6.63
CA ASP A 52 -4.29 -8.14 -7.82
C ASP A 52 -2.77 -8.34 -7.74
N LEU A 53 -2.15 -8.66 -8.88
CA LEU A 53 -0.71 -8.87 -8.95
C LEU A 53 0.04 -7.54 -8.86
N LEU A 54 -0.54 -6.49 -9.44
CA LEU A 54 0.03 -5.15 -9.47
C LEU A 54 -0.77 -4.25 -8.53
N VAL A 55 -0.05 -3.49 -7.71
CA VAL A 55 -0.63 -2.53 -6.77
C VAL A 55 0.14 -1.22 -6.82
N GLU A 56 -0.53 -0.11 -6.59
CA GLU A 56 0.06 1.21 -6.60
C GLU A 56 0.45 1.59 -5.15
N VAL A 57 1.74 1.84 -4.91
CA VAL A 57 2.27 2.27 -3.59
C VAL A 57 2.61 3.75 -3.61
N PHE A 58 2.45 4.43 -2.48
CA PHE A 58 2.90 5.81 -2.32
C PHE A 58 4.41 5.85 -2.13
N LEU A 59 5.06 6.94 -2.56
CA LEU A 59 6.51 7.12 -2.45
C LEU A 59 6.88 8.21 -1.44
N ASP A 60 8.01 8.04 -0.76
CA ASP A 60 8.68 9.07 0.04
C ASP A 60 9.54 10.00 -0.84
N GLY A 61 10.17 11.02 -0.23
CA GLY A 61 10.99 12.00 -0.95
C GLY A 61 12.29 11.45 -1.55
N ARG A 62 12.60 10.17 -1.31
CA ARG A 62 13.75 9.45 -1.85
C ARG A 62 13.34 8.43 -2.93
N GLY A 63 12.04 8.32 -3.22
CA GLY A 63 11.50 7.35 -4.18
C GLY A 63 11.30 5.94 -3.61
N ASN A 64 11.41 5.75 -2.29
CA ASN A 64 11.09 4.47 -1.65
C ASN A 64 9.60 4.38 -1.33
N ALA A 65 9.09 3.17 -1.10
CA ALA A 65 7.72 3.01 -0.63
C ALA A 65 7.50 3.73 0.71
N LEU A 66 6.52 4.63 0.73
CA LEU A 66 6.13 5.37 1.91
C LEU A 66 5.53 4.41 2.93
N ASN A 67 6.08 4.44 4.14
CA ASN A 67 5.71 3.56 5.23
C ASN A 67 5.18 4.40 6.41
N HIS A 68 4.19 3.88 7.15
CA HIS A 68 3.55 4.55 8.27
C HIS A 68 3.89 3.87 9.60
#